data_AF-A0ABD2NG36-F1
#
_entry.id   AF-A0ABD2NG36-F1
#
_cell.length_a   1.000
_cell.length_b   1.000
_cell.length_c   1.000
_cell.angle_alpha   90.00
_cell.angle_beta   90.00
_cell.angle_gamma   90.00
#
_symmetry.space_group_name_H-M   'P 1'
#
loop_
_entity.id
_entity.type
_entity.pdbx_description
1 polymer ?
#
loop_
_entity_poly.entity_id
_entity_poly.type
_entity_poly.pdbx_seq_one_letter_code
_entity_poly.pdbx_strand_id
1 'polypeptide(L)'
;WYEDDWFQQNLEREGIECTAEQMRTAAEGHLTTEALMWNQNLNERTLSGMTSEDFRRRLNDVLRREGYDIDKGRYPEGYQEAPLAYDAVWSVALGKLGHGIGTLEYHLV
;
A
#
# COMPACT_ATOMS: atom_id res chain seq x y z
N TRP A 1 -3.16 5.53 -5.07
CA TRP A 1 -1.78 5.65 -5.57
C TRP A 1 -1.21 7.05 -5.40
N TYR A 2 -1.98 8.13 -5.65
CA TYR A 2 -1.65 9.42 -5.03
C TYR A 2 -1.91 9.41 -3.53
N GLU A 3 -1.18 10.23 -2.78
CA GLU A 3 -1.42 10.43 -1.35
C GLU A 3 -2.73 11.20 -1.11
N ASP A 4 -3.31 11.01 0.08
CA ASP A 4 -4.46 11.78 0.51
C ASP A 4 -4.10 13.27 0.56
N ASP A 5 -5.02 14.12 0.09
CA ASP A 5 -4.84 15.58 -0.01
C ASP A 5 -3.65 16.05 -0.87
N TRP A 6 -3.09 15.21 -1.76
CA TRP A 6 -1.92 15.56 -2.59
C TRP A 6 -2.03 16.92 -3.28
N PHE A 7 -3.23 17.29 -3.76
CA PHE A 7 -3.51 18.53 -4.50
C PHE A 7 -3.51 19.80 -3.65
N GLN A 8 -3.44 19.69 -2.33
CA GLN A 8 -3.30 20.83 -1.40
C GLN A 8 -1.90 20.91 -0.81
N GLN A 9 -1.09 19.87 -0.98
CA GLN A 9 0.26 19.78 -0.44
C GLN A 9 1.27 20.37 -1.42
N ASN A 10 2.40 20.87 -0.91
CA ASN A 10 3.57 21.25 -1.70
C ASN A 10 3.37 22.32 -2.80
N LEU A 11 2.26 23.06 -2.81
CA LEU A 11 1.93 24.06 -3.84
C LEU A 11 3.05 25.07 -4.09
N GLU A 12 3.62 25.63 -3.01
CA GLU A 12 4.75 26.57 -3.09
C GLU A 12 6.01 25.92 -3.67
N ARG A 13 6.30 24.68 -3.23
CA ARG A 13 7.47 23.92 -3.67
C ARG A 13 7.41 23.60 -5.16
N GLU A 14 6.20 23.39 -5.68
CA GLU A 14 5.94 23.02 -7.07
C GLU A 14 5.68 24.24 -7.97
N GLY A 15 5.72 25.45 -7.42
CA GLY A 15 5.51 26.70 -8.18
C GLY A 15 4.07 26.86 -8.67
N ILE A 16 3.09 26.27 -7.97
CA ILE A 16 1.67 26.38 -8.31
C ILE A 16 1.13 27.68 -7.72
N GLU A 17 0.66 28.58 -8.59
CA GLU A 17 0.12 29.90 -8.19
C GLU A 17 -1.29 29.81 -7.58
N CYS A 18 -2.00 28.69 -7.78
CA CYS A 18 -3.32 28.45 -7.21
C CYS A 18 -3.26 28.27 -5.69
N THR A 19 -4.27 28.81 -4.99
CA THR A 19 -4.47 28.55 -3.56
C THR A 19 -5.01 27.13 -3.32
N ALA A 20 -4.81 26.60 -2.11
CA ALA A 20 -5.34 25.30 -1.71
C ALA A 20 -6.86 25.19 -1.89
N GLU A 21 -7.61 26.28 -1.67
CA GLU A 21 -9.06 26.30 -1.86
C GLU A 21 -9.43 26.19 -3.35
N GLN A 22 -8.72 26.89 -4.24
CA GLN A 22 -8.93 26.77 -5.68
C GLN A 22 -8.63 25.36 -6.18
N MET A 23 -7.56 24.75 -5.68
CA MET A 23 -7.20 23.37 -6.01
C MET A 23 -8.25 22.37 -5.53
N ARG A 24 -8.84 22.59 -4.34
CA ARG A 24 -9.92 21.77 -3.80
C ARG A 24 -11.17 21.85 -4.67
N THR A 25 -11.60 23.06 -5.05
CA THR A 25 -12.73 23.23 -5.98
C THR A 25 -12.45 22.57 -7.33
N ALA A 26 -11.21 22.66 -7.83
CA ALA A 26 -10.83 22.07 -9.11
C ALA A 26 -10.82 20.53 -9.08
N ALA A 27 -10.43 19.94 -7.95
CA ALA A 27 -10.43 18.49 -7.75
C ALA A 27 -11.83 17.95 -7.37
N GLU A 28 -12.82 18.79 -7.11
CA GLU A 28 -14.12 18.32 -6.66
C GLU A 28 -14.85 17.51 -7.75
N GLY A 29 -15.33 16.31 -7.38
CA GLY A 29 -16.09 15.44 -8.29
C GLY A 29 -15.24 14.61 -9.26
N HIS A 30 -13.91 14.63 -9.15
CA HIS A 30 -13.09 13.69 -9.92
C HIS A 30 -13.29 12.25 -9.43
N LEU A 31 -13.21 11.30 -10.36
CA LEU A 31 -13.26 9.87 -10.06
C LEU A 31 -11.87 9.28 -10.20
N THR A 32 -11.49 8.51 -9.20
CA THR A 32 -10.28 7.69 -9.23
C THR A 32 -10.65 6.22 -9.30
N THR A 33 -9.83 5.45 -9.99
CA THR A 33 -9.88 4.00 -9.96
C THR A 33 -8.56 3.49 -9.42
N GLU A 34 -8.63 2.48 -8.56
CA GLU A 34 -7.45 1.81 -8.02
C GLU A 34 -7.69 0.31 -7.90
N ALA A 35 -6.61 -0.44 -7.86
CA ALA A 35 -6.66 -1.87 -7.61
C ALA A 35 -6.55 -2.12 -6.10
N LEU A 36 -7.32 -3.09 -5.61
CA LEU A 36 -7.15 -3.60 -4.26
C LEU A 36 -5.90 -4.48 -4.22
N MET A 37 -4.87 -4.03 -3.50
CA MET A 37 -3.60 -4.75 -3.37
C MET A 37 -3.57 -5.70 -2.16
N TRP A 38 -4.52 -5.55 -1.24
CA TRP A 38 -4.59 -6.34 -0.01
C TRP A 38 -5.71 -7.36 -0.09
N ASN A 39 -5.45 -8.60 0.36
CA ASN A 39 -6.48 -9.61 0.46
C ASN A 39 -7.59 -9.16 1.44
N GLN A 40 -8.84 -9.16 0.95
CA GLN A 40 -10.03 -8.75 1.69
C GLN A 40 -10.54 -9.85 2.64
N ASN A 41 -10.10 -11.09 2.48
CA ASN A 41 -10.43 -12.18 3.39
C ASN A 41 -9.53 -12.13 4.65
N LEU A 42 -9.99 -11.40 5.67
CA LEU A 42 -9.23 -11.16 6.90
C LEU A 42 -8.87 -12.42 7.70
N ASN A 43 -9.54 -13.54 7.44
CA ASN A 43 -9.34 -14.80 8.16
C ASN A 43 -8.45 -15.79 7.42
N GLU A 44 -8.10 -15.49 6.16
CA GLU A 44 -7.28 -16.37 5.34
C GLU A 44 -5.82 -16.30 5.76
N ARG A 45 -5.22 -17.47 6.03
CA ARG A 45 -3.78 -17.58 6.24
C ARG A 45 -3.09 -17.87 4.93
N THR A 46 -2.14 -17.03 4.60
CA THR A 46 -1.33 -17.10 3.38
C THR A 46 -0.19 -18.11 3.53
N LEU A 47 0.59 -18.31 2.47
CA LEU A 47 1.76 -19.19 2.48
C LEU A 47 2.79 -18.86 3.58
N SER A 48 2.86 -17.59 3.99
CA SER A 48 3.72 -17.16 5.10
C SER A 48 3.19 -17.54 6.50
N GLY A 49 1.99 -18.13 6.56
CA GLY A 49 1.28 -18.44 7.80
C GLY A 49 0.57 -17.24 8.44
N MET A 50 0.63 -16.06 7.84
CA MET A 50 0.02 -14.82 8.33
C MET A 50 -1.26 -14.48 7.57
N THR A 51 -2.17 -13.75 8.22
CA THR A 51 -3.27 -13.05 7.54
C THR A 51 -2.81 -11.68 7.01
N SER A 52 -3.60 -11.06 6.13
CA SER A 52 -3.35 -9.68 5.68
C SER A 52 -3.33 -8.68 6.84
N GLU A 53 -4.14 -8.91 7.88
CA GLU A 53 -4.16 -8.11 9.10
C GLU A 53 -2.90 -8.30 9.96
N ASP A 54 -2.39 -9.53 10.07
CA ASP A 54 -1.12 -9.80 10.77
C ASP A 54 0.04 -9.05 10.09
N PHE A 55 0.08 -9.06 8.75
CA PHE A 55 1.07 -8.31 7.97
C PHE A 55 0.92 -6.80 8.19
N ARG A 56 -0.30 -6.27 8.11
CA ARG A 56 -0.61 -4.84 8.34
C ARG A 56 -0.09 -4.35 9.68
N ARG A 57 -0.33 -5.11 10.76
CA ARG A 57 0.15 -4.78 12.11
C ARG A 57 1.67 -4.72 12.17
N ARG A 58 2.36 -5.71 11.58
CA ARG A 58 3.82 -5.75 11.54
C ARG A 58 4.41 -4.58 10.75
N LEU A 59 3.83 -4.26 9.59
CA LEU A 59 4.26 -3.12 8.78
C LEU A 59 4.08 -1.80 9.56
N ASN A 60 2.91 -1.60 10.17
CA ASN A 60 2.64 -0.41 10.97
C ASN A 60 3.59 -0.26 12.16
N ASP A 61 3.96 -1.36 12.83
CA ASP A 61 4.94 -1.33 13.92
C ASP A 61 6.33 -0.92 13.45
N VAL A 62 6.74 -1.32 12.25
CA VAL A 62 8.01 -0.87 11.64
C VAL A 62 7.92 0.62 11.29
N LEU A 63 6.85 1.05 10.63
CA LEU A 63 6.67 2.45 10.23
C LEU A 63 6.61 3.40 11.43
N ARG A 64 5.98 2.98 12.54
CA ARG A 64 6.02 3.76 13.80
C ARG A 64 7.44 3.97 14.30
N ARG A 65 8.30 2.94 14.23
CA ARG A 65 9.70 3.02 14.68
C ARG A 65 10.53 3.93 13.77
N GLU A 66 10.20 4.00 12.50
CA GLU A 66 10.81 4.91 11.52
C GLU A 66 10.26 6.35 11.61
N GLY A 67 9.31 6.62 12.52
CA GLY A 67 8.81 7.97 12.80
C GLY A 67 7.59 8.41 11.99
N TYR A 68 6.92 7.49 11.28
CA TYR A 68 5.68 7.79 10.57
C TYR A 68 4.49 7.89 11.53
N ASP A 69 3.57 8.83 11.26
CA ASP A 69 2.38 9.12 12.08
C ASP A 69 1.20 8.21 11.73
N ILE A 70 1.43 6.90 11.83
CA ILE A 70 0.46 5.86 11.46
C ILE A 70 -0.83 5.96 12.29
N ASP A 71 -0.72 6.39 13.56
CA ASP A 71 -1.86 6.47 14.47
C ASP A 71 -2.85 7.60 14.10
N LYS A 72 -2.43 8.55 13.27
CA LYS A 72 -3.31 9.56 12.64
C LYS A 72 -3.76 9.19 11.23
N GLY A 73 -3.53 7.94 10.81
CA GLY A 73 -3.90 7.46 9.48
C GLY A 73 -3.05 8.05 8.35
N ARG A 74 -1.87 8.59 8.66
CA ARG A 74 -0.93 9.09 7.64
C ARG A 74 0.04 7.99 7.27
N TYR A 75 -0.13 7.47 6.06
CA TYR A 75 0.70 6.42 5.52
C TYR A 75 1.69 7.01 4.51
N PRO A 76 2.93 6.48 4.43
CA PRO A 76 3.85 6.88 3.38
C PRO A 76 3.35 6.49 1.99
N GLU A 77 3.85 7.19 0.98
CA GLU A 77 3.78 6.73 -0.41
C GLU A 77 4.21 5.25 -0.53
N GLY A 78 3.47 4.48 -1.34
CA GLY A 78 3.74 3.06 -1.56
C GLY A 78 3.19 2.12 -0.48
N TYR A 79 2.50 2.63 0.55
CA TYR A 79 1.95 1.79 1.62
C TYR A 79 0.94 0.75 1.09
N GLN A 80 0.10 1.11 0.11
CA GLN A 80 -0.87 0.18 -0.46
C GLN A 80 -0.19 -0.95 -1.23
N GLU A 81 0.97 -0.69 -1.82
CA GLU A 81 1.74 -1.60 -2.64
C GLU A 81 2.69 -2.51 -1.83
N ALA A 82 2.79 -2.31 -0.51
CA ALA A 82 3.70 -3.07 0.36
C ALA A 82 3.52 -4.61 0.29
N PRO A 83 2.29 -5.18 0.23
CA PRO A 83 2.10 -6.63 0.06
C PRO A 83 2.72 -7.16 -1.24
N LEU A 84 2.65 -6.38 -2.34
CA LEU A 84 3.24 -6.78 -3.63
C LEU A 84 4.75 -6.96 -3.53
N ALA A 85 5.43 -6.06 -2.82
CA ALA A 85 6.88 -6.16 -2.60
C ALA A 85 7.23 -7.37 -1.72
N TYR A 86 6.42 -7.65 -0.71
CA TYR A 86 6.57 -8.84 0.14
C TYR A 86 6.41 -10.13 -0.67
N ASP A 87 5.38 -10.18 -1.52
CA ASP A 87 5.06 -11.32 -2.37
C ASP A 87 6.06 -11.55 -3.49
N ALA A 88 6.67 -10.48 -4.01
CA ALA A 88 7.75 -10.58 -4.98
C ALA A 88 8.97 -11.33 -4.40
N VAL A 89 9.34 -11.04 -3.14
CA VAL A 89 10.44 -11.75 -2.45
C VAL A 89 10.08 -13.22 -2.23
N TRP A 90 8.85 -13.52 -1.81
CA TRP A 90 8.38 -14.91 -1.66
C TRP A 90 8.37 -15.67 -2.98
N SER A 91 7.90 -15.03 -4.05
CA SER A 91 7.86 -15.62 -5.40
C SER A 91 9.26 -15.97 -5.90
N VAL A 92 10.23 -15.08 -5.69
CA VAL A 92 11.64 -15.36 -6.01
C VAL A 92 12.19 -16.50 -5.17
N ALA A 93 11.89 -16.53 -3.86
CA ALA A 93 12.34 -17.59 -2.97
C ALA A 93 11.79 -18.96 -3.41
N LEU A 94 10.48 -19.04 -3.66
CA LEU A 94 9.80 -20.26 -4.12
C LEU A 94 10.29 -20.71 -5.50
N GLY A 95 10.45 -19.79 -6.44
CA GLY A 95 10.95 -20.08 -7.79
C GLY A 95 12.39 -20.57 -7.79
N LYS A 96 13.26 -20.02 -6.93
CA LYS A 96 14.65 -20.48 -6.77
C LYS A 96 14.78 -21.82 -6.05
N LEU A 97 13.83 -22.18 -5.16
CA LEU A 97 13.84 -23.42 -4.39
C LEU A 97 13.34 -24.65 -5.16
N GLY A 98 13.13 -24.54 -6.48
CA GLY A 98 13.15 -25.70 -7.37
C GLY A 98 11.84 -26.47 -7.46
N HIS A 99 10.72 -25.78 -7.64
CA HIS A 99 9.47 -26.45 -7.94
C HIS A 99 8.90 -26.00 -9.29
N GLY A 100 9.14 -26.83 -10.31
CA GLY A 100 8.10 -27.07 -11.29
C GLY A 100 6.95 -27.82 -10.61
N ILE A 101 6.06 -27.11 -9.92
CA ILE A 101 4.74 -27.60 -9.49
C ILE A 101 3.78 -26.75 -10.33
N GLY A 102 2.97 -27.34 -11.20
CA GLY A 102 1.65 -27.79 -10.78
C GLY A 102 0.88 -26.58 -10.24
N THR A 103 -0.13 -26.14 -10.97
CA THR A 103 -1.05 -25.05 -10.60
C THR A 103 -1.59 -25.24 -9.17
N LEU A 104 -0.87 -24.72 -8.18
CA LEU A 104 -1.33 -24.52 -6.82
C LEU A 104 -1.56 -23.01 -6.71
N GLU A 105 -2.81 -22.64 -6.49
CA GLU A 105 -3.19 -21.27 -6.14
C GLU A 105 -2.61 -20.99 -4.75
N TYR A 106 -1.39 -20.45 -4.72
CA TYR A 106 -0.82 -19.94 -3.49
C TYR A 106 -1.34 -18.52 -3.29
N HIS A 107 -2.14 -18.34 -2.24
CA HIS A 107 -2.48 -17.00 -1.76
C HIS A 107 -1.27 -16.43 -1.03
N LEU A 108 -0.60 -15.51 -1.71
CA LEU A 108 0.37 -14.59 -1.14
C LEU A 108 -0.40 -13.39 -0.52
N VAL A 109 0.26 -12.56 0.30
CA VAL A 109 -0.37 -11.78 1.40
C VAL A 109 -1.48 -10.81 0.97
#